data_AF-W9CIW9-F1
#
_entry.id   AF-W9CIW9-F1
#
_cell.length_a   1.000
_cell.length_b   1.000
_cell.length_c   1.000
_cell.angle_alpha   90.00
_cell.angle_beta   90.00
_cell.angle_gamma   90.00
#
_symmetry.space_group_name_H-M   'P 1'
#
loop_
_entity.id
_entity.type
_entity.pdbx_description
1 polymer ?
#
loop_
_entity_poly.entity_id
_entity_poly.type
_entity_poly.pdbx_seq_one_letter_code
_entity_poly.pdbx_strand_id
1 'polypeptide(L)'
;MAALQFIVFFVGLYAQRIYSQENVSGQIYTPGVVIVDAPQPNTPLGGHFLQVALDVSSDGQLQLPPYPNNAISEIYNITIFLSSYTTGKNFTISNGTATVGNASLGEIMAQESSSTVKHVNWVWPDCLVGDGTSDENTSRGGYNISIRQNFRLNGTDQYTIFDLPIQVTNSIPEQSDRPSCEFINNDLIPWAILNASANNFTRIAGTAIQTTASSEDGIGAGFRSDSLGSLIKKTALNPAFTLIVLLLARYTKRGNDLSILHETAFSRIQKLFYFGVVILISNYLERGVQNNWVDDKYDWQKEIVLITGGAGGIGGQVVKLLAEKGITVVVLDVIPMTFETTSNVHYYKCDITSPSTIATVASRIRSEVGNPTVLVNNAGVARGKSILDSTEKDIRFTFDVNTVSHYFMAKEFVPYMVEKNHGMIVTVASIAAYLPVPNMTDYASSKAAALSFHEGLTAELVTKYNAPKVRTIVISQGYTKTALFEGYKNDAPFLLPTLEVDTVAEAIVKKILKGKSGHGIYPGFAVTLTWLRAMPGWYQNRVRAGGHNVMTNWNGRQVLDVDRFYEEKERDKGKGKGKEIDAESESTVLVNL
;
A
#
# COMPACT_ATOMS: atom_id res chain seq x y z
N MET A 1 33.65 -10.44 -0.77
CA MET A 1 33.14 -10.79 0.57
C MET A 1 33.52 -9.76 1.62
N ALA A 2 34.81 -9.52 1.93
CA ALA A 2 35.24 -8.62 3.02
C ALA A 2 34.59 -7.20 3.06
N ALA A 3 34.22 -6.62 1.92
CA ALA A 3 33.53 -5.32 1.87
C ALA A 3 32.11 -5.33 2.49
N LEU A 4 31.49 -6.51 2.67
CA LEU A 4 30.15 -6.65 3.25
C LEU A 4 30.19 -6.59 4.78
N GLN A 5 31.21 -7.19 5.41
CA GLN A 5 31.37 -7.23 6.87
C GLN A 5 31.62 -5.84 7.47
N PHE A 6 32.32 -4.95 6.75
CA PHE A 6 32.65 -3.61 7.24
C PHE A 6 31.44 -2.65 7.29
N ILE A 7 30.37 -2.94 6.54
CA ILE A 7 29.16 -2.10 6.50
C ILE A 7 28.24 -2.42 7.69
N VAL A 8 28.16 -3.69 8.10
CA VAL A 8 27.32 -4.13 9.24
C VAL A 8 27.68 -3.40 10.54
N PHE A 9 28.95 -3.04 10.73
CA PHE A 9 29.46 -2.43 11.97
C PHE A 9 29.11 -0.94 12.17
N PHE A 10 28.47 -0.28 11.19
CA PHE A 10 28.20 1.17 11.23
C PHE A 10 26.72 1.56 11.02
N VAL A 11 25.81 0.58 10.92
CA VAL A 11 24.38 0.82 10.62
C VAL A 11 23.52 1.08 11.87
N GLY A 12 24.05 0.88 13.08
CA GLY A 12 23.29 0.84 14.34
C GLY A 12 22.79 2.17 14.93
N LEU A 13 22.78 3.30 14.20
CA LEU A 13 22.39 4.61 14.77
C LEU A 13 21.61 5.51 13.79
N TYR A 14 20.48 6.06 14.28
CA TYR A 14 19.59 7.10 13.71
C TYR A 14 18.73 6.79 12.46
N ALA A 15 17.40 6.64 12.67
CA ALA A 15 16.36 6.91 11.64
C ALA A 15 14.94 7.19 12.21
N GLN A 16 14.31 8.32 11.81
CA GLN A 16 12.91 8.71 12.11
C GLN A 16 12.33 9.67 11.01
N ARG A 17 11.02 10.01 10.86
CA ARG A 17 9.71 9.27 10.76
C ARG A 17 8.52 10.33 10.73
N ILE A 18 7.46 10.22 9.86
CA ILE A 18 6.12 10.97 9.60
C ILE A 18 5.03 10.24 8.63
N TYR A 19 3.85 9.53 8.78
CA TYR A 19 2.95 8.84 9.77
C TYR A 19 2.29 7.48 9.30
N SER A 20 2.32 6.43 10.14
CA SER A 20 1.24 5.48 10.54
C SER A 20 1.59 4.73 11.85
N GLN A 21 0.84 3.69 12.27
CA GLN A 21 1.20 2.78 13.38
C GLN A 21 2.29 1.78 12.93
N GLU A 22 3.56 2.13 13.12
CA GLU A 22 4.67 1.28 12.68
C GLU A 22 4.90 0.07 13.60
N ASN A 23 4.65 -1.14 13.08
CA ASN A 23 5.25 -2.40 13.57
C ASN A 23 6.67 -2.52 12.98
N VAL A 24 7.70 -2.49 13.84
CA VAL A 24 9.12 -2.68 13.47
C VAL A 24 9.70 -3.81 14.30
N SER A 25 10.29 -4.81 13.63
CA SER A 25 10.88 -5.99 14.27
C SER A 25 9.92 -6.82 15.15
N GLY A 26 8.61 -6.58 15.07
CA GLY A 26 7.58 -7.19 15.90
C GLY A 26 6.94 -6.23 16.92
N GLN A 27 7.50 -5.04 17.12
CA GLN A 27 7.10 -4.06 18.12
C GLN A 27 6.33 -2.90 17.51
N ILE A 28 5.19 -2.51 18.10
CA ILE A 28 4.30 -1.44 17.62
C ILE A 28 4.58 -0.15 18.38
N TYR A 29 4.93 0.91 17.66
CA TYR A 29 5.29 2.20 18.26
C TYR A 29 4.03 3.05 18.49
N THR A 30 3.73 3.38 19.76
CA THR A 30 2.60 4.25 20.09
C THR A 30 2.93 5.74 19.85
N PRO A 31 1.93 6.64 19.77
CA PRO A 31 2.14 8.10 19.76
C PRO A 31 2.74 8.69 21.05
N GLY A 32 2.91 7.88 22.09
CA GLY A 32 3.52 8.28 23.36
C GLY A 32 4.99 7.89 23.43
N VAL A 33 5.41 7.37 24.59
CA VAL A 33 6.79 6.90 24.84
C VAL A 33 6.89 5.38 25.01
N VAL A 34 5.75 4.69 25.10
CA VAL A 34 5.67 3.22 25.26
C VAL A 34 5.63 2.52 23.89
N ILE A 35 6.24 1.36 23.80
CA ILE A 35 6.22 0.47 22.63
C ILE A 35 5.47 -0.82 23.01
N VAL A 36 4.69 -1.40 22.10
CA VAL A 36 3.91 -2.64 22.33
C VAL A 36 4.60 -3.81 21.64
N ASP A 37 5.16 -4.75 22.40
CA ASP A 37 5.85 -5.93 21.84
C ASP A 37 4.87 -7.06 21.45
N ALA A 38 3.70 -7.11 22.11
CA ALA A 38 2.60 -8.04 21.82
C ALA A 38 1.27 -7.51 22.40
N PRO A 39 0.09 -7.92 21.90
CA PRO A 39 -0.12 -8.69 20.68
C PRO A 39 0.05 -7.80 19.43
N GLN A 40 0.14 -8.40 18.25
CA GLN A 40 0.14 -7.65 17.00
C GLN A 40 -1.31 -7.36 16.54
N PRO A 41 -1.52 -6.35 15.66
CA PRO A 41 -2.87 -6.05 15.15
C PRO A 41 -3.54 -7.29 14.58
N ASN A 42 -4.87 -7.39 14.72
CA ASN A 42 -5.69 -8.48 14.19
C ASN A 42 -5.34 -9.90 14.69
N THR A 43 -4.32 -10.07 15.53
CA THR A 43 -3.81 -11.38 15.96
C THR A 43 -4.90 -12.15 16.70
N PRO A 44 -5.26 -13.38 16.28
CA PRO A 44 -6.10 -14.26 17.05
C PRO A 44 -5.39 -14.59 18.38
N LEU A 45 -6.01 -14.22 19.50
CA LEU A 45 -5.43 -14.41 20.82
C LEU A 45 -5.65 -15.86 21.31
N GLY A 46 -5.37 -16.19 22.57
CA GLY A 46 -5.51 -17.57 23.01
C GLY A 46 -5.37 -17.81 24.51
N GLY A 47 -6.00 -18.89 24.98
CA GLY A 47 -5.84 -19.36 26.35
C GLY A 47 -6.59 -18.52 27.39
N HIS A 48 -6.03 -18.47 28.61
CA HIS A 48 -6.74 -17.93 29.77
C HIS A 48 -6.71 -16.40 29.87
N PHE A 49 -5.72 -15.76 29.24
CA PHE A 49 -5.42 -14.33 29.39
C PHE A 49 -5.36 -13.61 28.04
N LEU A 50 -5.76 -12.34 28.03
CA LEU A 50 -5.21 -11.34 27.12
C LEU A 50 -3.78 -11.02 27.59
N GLN A 51 -2.80 -11.25 26.73
CA GLN A 51 -1.40 -10.92 27.02
C GLN A 51 -0.99 -9.69 26.19
N VAL A 52 -0.66 -8.59 26.86
CA VAL A 52 -0.06 -7.40 26.24
C VAL A 52 1.33 -7.19 26.85
N ALA A 53 2.36 -7.04 26.02
CA ALA A 53 3.73 -6.74 26.45
C ALA A 53 4.07 -5.31 26.04
N LEU A 54 4.58 -4.51 26.99
CA LEU A 54 4.85 -3.09 26.80
C LEU A 54 6.28 -2.72 27.24
N ASP A 55 7.17 -2.41 26.29
CA ASP A 55 8.43 -1.73 26.61
C ASP A 55 8.15 -0.27 27.03
N VAL A 56 8.40 0.01 28.31
CA VAL A 56 8.30 1.35 28.89
C VAL A 56 9.65 2.08 28.97
N SER A 57 10.71 1.48 28.42
CA SER A 57 12.03 2.10 28.29
C SER A 57 12.27 2.83 26.96
N SER A 58 11.28 2.83 26.04
CA SER A 58 11.36 3.53 24.77
C SER A 58 12.56 3.10 23.90
N ASP A 59 12.78 1.79 23.73
CA ASP A 59 14.00 1.20 23.13
C ASP A 59 15.27 1.59 23.91
N GLY A 60 15.22 1.42 25.24
CA GLY A 60 16.32 1.66 26.17
C GLY A 60 16.73 3.13 26.37
N GLN A 61 15.97 4.10 25.84
CA GLN A 61 16.27 5.53 25.93
C GLN A 61 15.75 6.19 27.23
N LEU A 62 14.70 5.62 27.83
CA LEU A 62 14.07 6.09 29.07
C LEU A 62 14.42 5.16 30.23
N GLN A 63 14.92 5.74 31.32
CA GLN A 63 15.18 5.00 32.56
C GLN A 63 13.90 4.52 33.23
N LEU A 64 13.97 3.44 34.01
CA LEU A 64 12.87 3.02 34.88
C LEU A 64 12.73 3.94 36.09
N PRO A 65 11.53 4.07 36.68
CA PRO A 65 11.33 4.78 37.94
C PRO A 65 12.14 4.15 39.10
N PRO A 66 12.54 4.92 40.14
CA PRO A 66 12.16 6.31 40.39
C PRO A 66 12.87 7.33 39.48
N TYR A 67 12.10 8.22 38.88
CA TYR A 67 12.62 9.33 38.07
C TYR A 67 13.26 10.42 38.95
N PRO A 68 14.31 11.13 38.47
CA PRO A 68 14.85 12.30 39.17
C PRO A 68 13.81 13.42 39.31
N ASN A 69 13.86 14.18 40.40
CA ASN A 69 12.88 15.23 40.75
C ASN A 69 12.65 16.35 39.71
N ASN A 70 13.47 16.42 38.65
CA ASN A 70 13.33 17.34 37.51
C ASN A 70 13.51 16.57 36.18
N ALA A 71 12.87 15.41 36.04
CA ALA A 71 12.97 14.58 34.84
C ALA A 71 12.44 15.33 33.60
N ILE A 72 13.30 15.45 32.59
CA ILE A 72 12.96 16.11 31.31
C ILE A 72 11.96 15.26 30.52
N SER A 73 11.97 13.94 30.70
CA SER A 73 10.95 13.01 30.22
C SER A 73 10.72 11.91 31.27
N GLU A 74 9.46 11.53 31.49
CA GLU A 74 9.03 10.55 32.51
C GLU A 74 7.61 10.05 32.18
N ILE A 75 7.25 8.84 32.61
CA ILE A 75 5.88 8.29 32.47
C ILE A 75 5.14 8.49 33.80
N TYR A 76 3.95 9.12 33.77
CA TYR A 76 3.10 9.29 34.95
C TYR A 76 2.14 8.13 35.14
N ASN A 77 1.47 7.69 34.08
CA ASN A 77 0.70 6.46 34.10
C ASN A 77 0.49 5.88 32.69
N ILE A 78 0.14 4.60 32.69
CA ILE A 78 -0.39 3.88 31.54
C ILE A 78 -1.67 3.21 32.04
N THR A 79 -2.78 3.44 31.35
CA THR A 79 -4.07 2.78 31.59
C THR A 79 -4.56 2.13 30.31
N ILE A 80 -5.22 0.99 30.43
CA ILE A 80 -5.57 0.14 29.29
C ILE A 80 -7.03 -0.26 29.41
N PHE A 81 -7.76 -0.18 28.29
CA PHE A 81 -9.16 -0.56 28.17
C PHE A 81 -9.36 -1.47 26.96
N LEU A 82 -10.39 -2.32 26.97
CA LEU A 82 -10.80 -3.14 25.84
C LEU A 82 -12.20 -2.72 25.38
N SER A 83 -12.28 -2.00 24.27
CA SER A 83 -13.52 -1.36 23.82
C SER A 83 -13.99 -1.85 22.44
N SER A 84 -15.30 -1.97 22.26
CA SER A 84 -15.92 -2.25 20.97
C SER A 84 -17.28 -1.58 20.88
N TYR A 85 -17.41 -0.66 19.93
CA TYR A 85 -18.69 -0.04 19.59
C TYR A 85 -19.65 -1.02 18.91
N THR A 86 -19.16 -2.15 18.40
CA THR A 86 -19.98 -3.20 17.76
C THR A 86 -20.69 -4.07 18.80
N THR A 87 -20.02 -4.41 19.91
CA THR A 87 -20.61 -5.21 21.00
C THR A 87 -21.19 -4.35 22.13
N GLY A 88 -20.95 -3.03 22.09
CA GLY A 88 -21.38 -2.09 23.13
C GLY A 88 -20.58 -2.19 24.43
N LYS A 89 -19.37 -2.78 24.41
CA LYS A 89 -18.56 -3.06 25.61
C LYS A 89 -17.32 -2.16 25.72
N ASN A 90 -16.89 -1.90 26.96
CA ASN A 90 -15.73 -1.09 27.30
C ASN A 90 -15.11 -1.55 28.64
N PHE A 91 -14.31 -2.62 28.60
CA PHE A 91 -13.76 -3.24 29.80
C PHE A 91 -12.49 -2.53 30.30
N THR A 92 -12.37 -2.35 31.61
CA THR A 92 -11.13 -1.86 32.24
C THR A 92 -10.10 -2.99 32.33
N ILE A 93 -8.99 -2.90 31.60
CA ILE A 93 -7.83 -3.81 31.77
C ILE A 93 -6.95 -3.29 32.91
N SER A 94 -6.61 -2.00 32.93
CA SER A 94 -5.83 -1.37 34.00
C SER A 94 -6.16 0.11 34.18
N ASN A 95 -6.31 0.55 35.44
CA ASN A 95 -6.71 1.93 35.78
C ASN A 95 -6.06 2.45 37.08
N GLY A 96 -4.81 2.06 37.34
CA GLY A 96 -4.06 2.43 38.56
C GLY A 96 -4.49 1.66 39.81
N THR A 97 -5.79 1.70 40.16
CA THR A 97 -6.39 0.90 41.24
C THR A 97 -6.81 -0.47 40.73
N ALA A 98 -6.33 -1.54 41.39
CA ALA A 98 -6.88 -2.88 41.21
C ALA A 98 -8.28 -2.98 41.84
N THR A 99 -9.19 -3.68 41.18
CA THR A 99 -10.58 -3.89 41.63
C THR A 99 -10.73 -5.16 42.46
N VAL A 100 -11.85 -5.26 43.20
CA VAL A 100 -12.16 -6.46 44.02
C VAL A 100 -12.18 -7.70 43.13
N GLY A 101 -11.43 -8.74 43.53
CA GLY A 101 -11.26 -9.96 42.74
C GLY A 101 -10.18 -9.90 41.66
N ASN A 102 -9.34 -8.86 41.63
CA ASN A 102 -8.28 -8.64 40.61
C ASN A 102 -8.80 -8.56 39.16
N ALA A 103 -10.08 -8.21 38.97
CA ALA A 103 -10.74 -8.19 37.66
C ALA A 103 -10.13 -7.15 36.70
N SER A 104 -9.57 -6.07 37.23
CA SER A 104 -8.65 -5.17 36.53
C SER A 104 -7.29 -5.16 37.20
N LEU A 105 -6.23 -5.09 36.40
CA LEU A 105 -4.86 -4.96 36.88
C LEU A 105 -4.62 -3.56 37.48
N GLY A 106 -3.70 -3.50 38.43
CA GLY A 106 -3.24 -2.22 39.01
C GLY A 106 -2.38 -1.40 38.05
N GLU A 107 -1.71 -0.39 38.58
CA GLU A 107 -0.77 0.45 37.82
C GLU A 107 0.27 -0.37 37.03
N ILE A 108 0.36 -0.14 35.71
CA ILE A 108 1.27 -0.87 34.82
C ILE A 108 2.74 -0.61 35.15
N MET A 109 3.10 0.62 35.53
CA MET A 109 4.50 0.99 35.84
C MET A 109 5.01 0.31 37.12
N ALA A 110 4.12 0.01 38.06
CA ALA A 110 4.45 -0.67 39.31
C ALA A 110 4.60 -2.20 39.15
N GLN A 111 4.05 -2.79 38.08
CA GLN A 111 4.26 -4.20 37.74
C GLN A 111 5.70 -4.41 37.27
N GLU A 112 6.27 -5.58 37.59
CA GLU A 112 7.62 -6.00 37.19
C GLU A 112 8.66 -4.86 37.32
N SER A 113 8.79 -4.26 38.51
CA SER A 113 9.44 -2.95 38.70
C SER A 113 10.89 -2.85 38.22
N SER A 114 11.63 -3.97 38.15
CA SER A 114 12.99 -4.07 37.61
C SER A 114 13.07 -4.39 36.11
N SER A 115 11.93 -4.60 35.43
CA SER A 115 11.84 -4.92 34.01
C SER A 115 11.47 -3.69 33.17
N THR A 116 12.10 -3.56 32.00
CA THR A 116 11.77 -2.56 30.97
C THR A 116 10.50 -2.92 30.20
N VAL A 117 10.25 -4.21 30.00
CA VAL A 117 9.00 -4.74 29.41
C VAL A 117 8.03 -5.09 30.53
N LYS A 118 6.76 -4.67 30.38
CA LYS A 118 5.65 -4.93 31.31
C LYS A 118 4.67 -5.93 30.70
N HIS A 119 4.50 -7.09 31.33
CA HIS A 119 3.63 -8.18 30.86
C HIS A 119 2.24 -8.10 31.50
N VAL A 120 1.34 -7.39 30.83
CA VAL A 120 -0.06 -7.23 31.18
C VAL A 120 -0.82 -8.53 30.85
N ASN A 121 -0.96 -9.41 31.84
CA ASN A 121 -1.69 -10.68 31.71
C ASN A 121 -3.09 -10.54 32.33
N TRP A 122 -4.08 -10.16 31.52
CA TRP A 122 -5.45 -9.88 31.97
C TRP A 122 -6.38 -11.07 31.72
N VAL A 123 -7.14 -11.50 32.73
CA VAL A 123 -8.04 -12.67 32.62
C VAL A 123 -9.23 -12.33 31.74
N TRP A 124 -9.51 -13.15 30.71
CA TRP A 124 -10.73 -12.99 29.91
C TRP A 124 -11.99 -13.19 30.78
N PRO A 125 -12.95 -12.24 30.75
CA PRO A 125 -14.19 -12.33 31.53
C PRO A 125 -15.21 -13.32 30.96
N ASP A 126 -16.23 -13.63 31.75
CA ASP A 126 -17.28 -14.62 31.45
C ASP A 126 -17.95 -14.44 30.07
N CYS A 127 -18.39 -13.23 29.71
CA CYS A 127 -19.14 -12.99 28.48
C CYS A 127 -18.30 -13.06 27.18
N LEU A 128 -17.00 -13.38 27.29
CA LEU A 128 -16.09 -13.68 26.17
C LEU A 128 -15.69 -15.17 26.08
N VAL A 129 -16.14 -16.03 27.00
CA VAL A 129 -15.98 -17.49 26.94
C VAL A 129 -16.60 -18.07 25.65
N GLY A 130 -16.02 -19.16 25.15
CA GLY A 130 -16.47 -19.87 23.94
C GLY A 130 -15.35 -20.09 22.91
N ASP A 131 -15.67 -20.79 21.82
CA ASP A 131 -14.72 -21.21 20.78
C ASP A 131 -15.20 -20.95 19.33
N GLY A 132 -16.12 -19.99 19.15
CA GLY A 132 -16.61 -19.53 17.84
C GLY A 132 -16.44 -18.02 17.58
N THR A 133 -16.81 -17.58 16.37
CA THR A 133 -16.83 -16.16 15.97
C THR A 133 -18.10 -15.42 16.37
N SER A 134 -19.22 -16.13 16.55
CA SER A 134 -20.56 -15.54 16.60
C SER A 134 -21.61 -16.54 17.09
N ASP A 135 -21.68 -16.75 18.41
CA ASP A 135 -22.84 -17.36 19.06
C ASP A 135 -23.75 -16.25 19.59
N GLU A 136 -25.07 -16.37 19.41
CA GLU A 136 -26.06 -15.28 19.59
C GLU A 136 -26.12 -14.67 21.01
N ASN A 137 -25.49 -15.29 22.01
CA ASN A 137 -25.42 -14.80 23.39
C ASN A 137 -24.01 -14.35 23.84
N THR A 138 -23.01 -14.35 22.95
CA THR A 138 -21.61 -14.02 23.31
C THR A 138 -21.24 -12.59 22.95
N SER A 139 -20.46 -11.90 23.79
CA SER A 139 -19.97 -10.54 23.51
C SER A 139 -18.69 -10.53 22.65
N ARG A 140 -18.47 -11.55 21.81
CA ARG A 140 -17.22 -11.83 21.08
C ARG A 140 -17.13 -11.05 19.76
N GLY A 141 -15.98 -11.13 19.07
CA GLY A 141 -15.71 -10.43 17.81
C GLY A 141 -14.61 -9.36 17.90
N GLY A 142 -14.75 -8.28 17.13
CA GLY A 142 -13.72 -7.24 17.00
C GLY A 142 -13.70 -6.24 18.15
N TYR A 143 -12.51 -5.96 18.68
CA TYR A 143 -12.26 -5.03 19.79
C TYR A 143 -10.98 -4.20 19.57
N ASN A 144 -10.90 -3.04 20.21
CA ASN A 144 -9.67 -2.24 20.31
C ASN A 144 -9.12 -2.30 21.74
N ILE A 145 -7.84 -2.64 21.87
CA ILE A 145 -7.06 -2.38 23.10
C ILE A 145 -6.69 -0.89 23.08
N SER A 146 -7.38 -0.09 23.88
CA SER A 146 -7.18 1.35 24.01
C SER A 146 -6.14 1.64 25.09
N ILE A 147 -4.90 1.87 24.68
CA ILE A 147 -3.77 2.23 25.54
C ILE A 147 -3.73 3.75 25.69
N ARG A 148 -3.81 4.22 26.94
CA ARG A 148 -3.85 5.63 27.30
C ARG A 148 -2.65 5.97 28.17
N GLN A 149 -1.84 6.91 27.71
CA GLN A 149 -0.57 7.28 28.35
C GLN A 149 -0.64 8.73 28.82
N ASN A 150 -0.22 8.98 30.06
CA ASN A 150 0.10 10.30 30.57
C ASN A 150 1.61 10.34 30.87
N PHE A 151 2.34 11.26 30.25
CA PHE A 151 3.80 11.31 30.29
C PHE A 151 4.31 12.74 30.04
N ARG A 152 5.54 13.01 30.47
CA ARG A 152 6.29 14.21 30.09
C ARG A 152 7.30 13.86 29.01
N LEU A 153 7.42 14.73 28.02
CA LEU A 153 8.42 14.65 26.95
C LEU A 153 9.07 16.02 26.75
N ASN A 154 10.38 16.09 26.91
CA ASN A 154 11.17 17.32 26.75
C ASN A 154 10.61 18.53 27.54
N GLY A 155 10.22 18.29 28.80
CA GLY A 155 9.66 19.29 29.72
C GLY A 155 8.21 19.68 29.44
N THR A 156 7.53 19.03 28.49
CA THR A 156 6.11 19.27 28.18
C THR A 156 5.27 18.05 28.56
N ASP A 157 4.20 18.27 29.32
CA ASP A 157 3.27 17.21 29.73
C ASP A 157 2.31 16.86 28.58
N GLN A 158 2.05 15.58 28.38
CA GLN A 158 1.37 15.01 27.22
C GLN A 158 0.40 13.89 27.61
N TYR A 159 -0.71 13.81 26.87
CA TYR A 159 -1.68 12.74 26.99
C TYR A 159 -2.05 12.19 25.61
N THR A 160 -1.93 10.87 25.43
CA THR A 160 -2.21 10.21 24.15
C THR A 160 -3.10 8.98 24.34
N ILE A 161 -4.04 8.78 23.41
CA ILE A 161 -4.84 7.56 23.27
C ILE A 161 -4.35 6.83 22.02
N PHE A 162 -4.17 5.52 22.13
CA PHE A 162 -3.73 4.63 21.06
C PHE A 162 -4.60 3.38 21.06
N ASP A 163 -5.34 3.17 19.97
CA ASP A 163 -6.20 2.00 19.81
C ASP A 163 -5.52 0.96 18.92
N LEU A 164 -5.37 -0.25 19.46
CA LEU A 164 -4.80 -1.43 18.80
C LEU A 164 -5.91 -2.46 18.50
N PRO A 165 -6.29 -2.68 17.23
CA PRO A 165 -7.38 -3.59 16.89
C PRO A 165 -6.98 -5.07 17.05
N ILE A 166 -7.88 -5.86 17.63
CA ILE A 166 -7.77 -7.31 17.84
C ILE A 166 -9.09 -8.02 17.50
N GLN A 167 -9.04 -9.35 17.40
CA GLN A 167 -10.20 -10.20 17.14
C GLN A 167 -10.32 -11.29 18.21
N VAL A 168 -11.41 -11.27 18.99
CA VAL A 168 -11.72 -12.27 20.02
C VAL A 168 -12.51 -13.41 19.36
N THR A 169 -11.77 -14.27 18.66
CA THR A 169 -12.30 -15.41 17.87
C THR A 169 -11.80 -16.77 18.37
N ASN A 170 -10.91 -16.77 19.37
CA ASN A 170 -10.21 -17.94 19.87
C ASN A 170 -10.99 -18.71 20.95
N SER A 171 -10.64 -19.99 21.15
CA SER A 171 -11.13 -20.74 22.30
C SER A 171 -10.70 -20.07 23.62
N ILE A 172 -11.69 -19.77 24.47
CA ILE A 172 -11.56 -19.27 25.84
C ILE A 172 -12.37 -20.23 26.72
N PRO A 173 -11.72 -21.07 27.56
CA PRO A 173 -12.43 -22.11 28.31
C PRO A 173 -13.24 -21.53 29.47
N GLU A 174 -14.42 -22.08 29.72
CA GLU A 174 -15.27 -21.76 30.86
C GLU A 174 -14.60 -22.17 32.18
N GLN A 175 -14.54 -21.25 33.15
CA GLN A 175 -13.97 -21.49 34.48
C GLN A 175 -14.63 -20.57 35.52
N SER A 176 -14.77 -21.06 36.74
CA SER A 176 -15.50 -20.38 37.83
C SER A 176 -14.72 -19.26 38.54
N ASP A 177 -13.51 -18.95 38.09
CA ASP A 177 -12.63 -17.89 38.59
C ASP A 177 -12.54 -16.67 37.65
N ARG A 178 -13.24 -16.69 36.50
CA ARG A 178 -13.30 -15.55 35.59
C ARG A 178 -14.11 -14.39 36.19
N PRO A 179 -13.66 -13.13 36.01
CA PRO A 179 -14.44 -11.97 36.44
C PRO A 179 -15.69 -11.83 35.56
N SER A 180 -16.81 -11.43 36.16
CA SER A 180 -18.01 -11.15 35.38
C SER A 180 -17.93 -9.80 34.66
N CYS A 181 -18.37 -9.78 33.40
CA CYS A 181 -18.32 -8.62 32.52
C CYS A 181 -18.96 -7.35 33.13
N GLU A 182 -19.95 -7.47 34.01
CA GLU A 182 -20.59 -6.32 34.67
C GLU A 182 -19.66 -5.55 35.62
N PHE A 183 -18.69 -6.21 36.26
CA PHE A 183 -17.78 -5.56 37.24
C PHE A 183 -16.69 -4.71 36.60
N ILE A 184 -16.44 -4.89 35.31
CA ILE A 184 -15.33 -4.28 34.55
C ILE A 184 -15.78 -3.45 33.36
N ASN A 185 -17.03 -3.60 32.91
CA ASN A 185 -17.58 -2.85 31.78
C ASN A 185 -18.01 -1.45 32.22
N ASN A 186 -17.40 -0.44 31.61
CA ASN A 186 -17.79 0.96 31.73
C ASN A 186 -18.81 1.33 30.63
N ASP A 187 -19.47 2.47 30.76
CA ASP A 187 -20.22 3.05 29.65
C ASP A 187 -19.29 3.42 28.48
N LEU A 188 -19.81 3.28 27.24
CA LEU A 188 -19.17 3.84 26.05
C LEU A 188 -19.65 5.28 25.84
N ILE A 189 -18.70 6.22 25.70
CA ILE A 189 -19.02 7.60 25.34
C ILE A 189 -19.50 7.61 23.87
N PRO A 190 -20.71 8.13 23.57
CA PRO A 190 -21.21 8.20 22.19
C PRO A 190 -20.26 8.96 21.25
N TRP A 191 -20.09 8.44 20.04
CA TRP A 191 -19.10 8.92 19.06
C TRP A 191 -19.24 10.42 18.73
N ALA A 192 -20.46 10.96 18.75
CA ALA A 192 -20.73 12.39 18.58
C ALA A 192 -20.07 13.26 19.68
N ILE A 193 -20.03 12.80 20.93
CA ILE A 193 -19.42 13.52 22.06
C ILE A 193 -17.89 13.46 21.97
N LEU A 194 -17.34 12.31 21.54
CA LEU A 194 -15.90 12.17 21.27
C LEU A 194 -15.43 13.06 20.12
N ASN A 195 -16.20 13.15 19.03
CA ASN A 195 -15.85 14.02 17.91
C ASN A 195 -15.96 15.51 18.27
N ALA A 196 -16.90 15.89 19.16
CA ALA A 196 -16.98 17.24 19.70
C ALA A 196 -15.78 17.59 20.59
N SER A 197 -15.39 16.71 21.52
CA SER A 197 -14.27 16.96 22.44
C SER A 197 -12.90 16.92 21.75
N ALA A 198 -12.75 16.13 20.67
CA ALA A 198 -11.53 16.05 19.88
C ALA A 198 -11.07 17.38 19.23
N ASN A 199 -11.95 18.39 19.17
CA ASN A 199 -11.61 19.74 18.69
C ASN A 199 -10.92 20.62 19.77
N ASN A 200 -11.06 20.28 21.05
CA ASN A 200 -10.46 21.03 22.17
C ASN A 200 -9.05 20.52 22.54
N PHE A 201 -8.60 19.39 21.97
CA PHE A 201 -7.25 18.88 22.17
C PHE A 201 -6.33 19.30 21.03
N THR A 202 -5.21 19.93 21.38
CA THR A 202 -4.16 20.33 20.43
C THR A 202 -3.46 19.10 19.84
N ARG A 203 -4.01 18.54 18.75
CA ARG A 203 -3.34 17.46 18.01
C ARG A 203 -1.94 17.92 17.58
N ILE A 204 -0.89 17.25 18.05
CA ILE A 204 0.49 17.59 17.70
C ILE A 204 0.75 17.17 16.24
N ALA A 205 0.63 18.14 15.33
CA ALA A 205 1.06 18.02 13.95
C ALA A 205 2.60 17.96 13.87
N GLY A 206 3.18 16.82 14.22
CA GLY A 206 4.64 16.63 14.24
C GLY A 206 5.12 15.25 14.68
N THR A 207 4.43 14.55 15.59
CA THR A 207 4.80 13.18 16.07
C THR A 207 4.27 12.05 15.18
N ALA A 208 3.98 12.40 13.93
CA ALA A 208 3.80 11.44 12.88
C ALA A 208 5.06 10.57 12.70
N ILE A 209 4.93 9.31 12.24
CA ILE A 209 6.00 8.30 11.97
C ILE A 209 5.94 7.51 10.60
N GLN A 210 6.91 7.56 9.64
CA GLN A 210 6.65 7.52 8.14
C GLN A 210 6.68 6.14 7.47
N THR A 211 5.50 5.56 7.27
CA THR A 211 5.35 4.39 6.39
C THR A 211 5.10 4.75 4.93
N THR A 212 5.96 4.20 4.07
CA THR A 212 5.47 3.39 2.95
C THR A 212 4.85 2.11 3.50
N ALA A 213 3.62 1.74 3.12
CA ALA A 213 2.92 0.62 3.72
C ALA A 213 3.42 -0.77 3.29
N SER A 214 3.24 -1.75 4.18
CA SER A 214 3.05 -3.16 3.84
C SER A 214 2.18 -3.81 4.93
N SER A 215 1.05 -4.38 4.56
CA SER A 215 0.15 -5.08 5.48
C SER A 215 0.68 -6.47 5.88
N GLU A 216 0.05 -7.05 6.90
CA GLU A 216 -0.05 -8.50 7.07
C GLU A 216 -0.59 -9.13 5.75
N ASP A 217 -0.25 -10.35 5.34
CA ASP A 217 0.05 -11.52 6.17
C ASP A 217 1.13 -12.46 5.57
N GLY A 218 1.68 -13.34 6.42
CA GLY A 218 2.34 -14.60 6.02
C GLY A 218 3.82 -14.55 5.56
N ILE A 219 4.71 -15.06 6.41
CA ILE A 219 6.11 -15.44 6.10
C ILE A 219 7.00 -14.29 5.60
N GLY A 220 7.43 -13.45 6.54
CA GLY A 220 8.75 -12.81 6.49
C GLY A 220 8.85 -11.47 5.74
N ALA A 221 8.76 -10.38 6.51
CA ALA A 221 9.41 -9.10 6.18
C ALA A 221 10.95 -9.14 6.36
N GLY A 222 11.57 -10.32 6.22
CA GLY A 222 13.02 -10.47 6.29
C GLY A 222 13.72 -9.70 5.17
N PHE A 223 14.81 -9.01 5.51
CA PHE A 223 15.77 -8.29 4.65
C PHE A 223 15.55 -8.50 3.13
N ARG A 224 14.71 -7.66 2.49
CA ARG A 224 14.38 -7.76 1.05
C ARG A 224 15.34 -6.95 0.19
N SER A 225 15.50 -7.33 -1.08
CA SER A 225 16.38 -6.66 -2.05
C SER A 225 16.15 -5.16 -2.16
N ASP A 226 14.90 -4.71 -2.06
CA ASP A 226 14.51 -3.29 -2.13
C ASP A 226 14.96 -2.50 -0.89
N SER A 227 14.89 -3.08 0.31
CA SER A 227 15.35 -2.44 1.55
C SER A 227 16.86 -2.22 1.51
N LEU A 228 17.62 -3.24 1.07
CA LEU A 228 19.07 -3.13 0.85
C LEU A 228 19.39 -2.11 -0.26
N GLY A 229 18.66 -2.15 -1.38
CA GLY A 229 18.84 -1.20 -2.49
C GLY A 229 18.54 0.24 -2.09
N SER A 230 17.55 0.47 -1.23
CA SER A 230 17.20 1.77 -0.65
C SER A 230 18.32 2.28 0.28
N LEU A 231 18.84 1.42 1.17
CA LEU A 231 19.95 1.77 2.06
C LEU A 231 21.23 2.13 1.28
N ILE A 232 21.59 1.32 0.27
CA ILE A 232 22.74 1.57 -0.61
C ILE A 232 22.57 2.88 -1.39
N LYS A 233 21.36 3.18 -1.90
CA LYS A 233 21.06 4.44 -2.60
C LYS A 233 21.13 5.67 -1.67
N LYS A 234 20.71 5.55 -0.42
CA LYS A 234 20.75 6.64 0.58
C LYS A 234 22.18 6.91 1.11
N THR A 235 23.05 5.90 1.12
CA THR A 235 24.40 5.95 1.73
C THR A 235 25.52 5.89 0.68
N ALA A 236 25.93 4.70 0.26
CA ALA A 236 27.11 4.46 -0.57
C ALA A 236 27.02 5.07 -1.99
N LEU A 237 25.83 5.19 -2.56
CA LEU A 237 25.61 5.82 -3.88
C LEU A 237 25.12 7.27 -3.79
N ASN A 238 25.03 7.84 -2.59
CA ASN A 238 24.62 9.22 -2.40
C ASN A 238 25.85 10.15 -2.51
N PRO A 239 25.92 11.02 -3.53
CA PRO A 239 27.07 11.91 -3.71
C PRO A 239 27.20 12.94 -2.58
N ALA A 240 26.11 13.36 -1.93
CA ALA A 240 26.19 14.29 -0.80
C ALA A 240 26.80 13.63 0.44
N PHE A 241 26.37 12.41 0.78
CA PHE A 241 26.93 11.65 1.91
C PHE A 241 28.41 11.30 1.68
N THR A 242 28.74 10.76 0.49
CA THR A 242 30.12 10.41 0.15
C THR A 242 31.03 11.64 0.03
N LEU A 243 30.51 12.80 -0.43
CA LEU A 243 31.25 14.07 -0.40
C LEU A 243 31.60 14.50 1.03
N ILE A 244 30.68 14.39 1.99
CA ILE A 244 30.98 14.71 3.41
C ILE A 244 32.13 13.84 3.92
N VAL A 245 32.13 12.54 3.61
CA VAL A 245 33.23 11.63 3.99
C VAL A 245 34.56 12.03 3.34
N LEU A 246 34.55 12.40 2.05
CA LEU A 246 35.75 12.89 1.34
C LEU A 246 36.27 14.23 1.87
N LEU A 247 35.37 15.14 2.27
CA LEU A 247 35.74 16.42 2.89
C LEU A 247 36.32 16.22 4.29
N LEU A 248 35.73 15.36 5.12
CA LEU A 248 36.26 15.02 6.45
C LEU A 248 37.64 14.35 6.35
N ALA A 249 37.82 13.45 5.37
CA ALA A 249 39.11 12.83 5.08
C ALA A 249 40.18 13.85 4.64
N ARG A 250 39.80 14.89 3.89
CA ARG A 250 40.75 15.92 3.39
C ARG A 250 41.06 17.03 4.39
N TYR A 251 40.09 17.44 5.22
CA TYR A 251 40.17 18.67 6.03
C TYR A 251 40.23 18.44 7.55
N THR A 252 40.14 17.20 8.03
CA THR A 252 40.40 16.88 9.45
C THR A 252 41.67 16.05 9.59
N LYS A 253 42.49 16.33 10.61
CA LYS A 253 43.74 15.59 10.85
C LYS A 253 43.48 14.08 10.97
N ARG A 254 42.55 13.69 11.84
CA ARG A 254 42.14 12.29 12.05
C ARG A 254 41.60 11.64 10.77
N GLY A 255 40.88 12.38 9.93
CA GLY A 255 40.39 11.90 8.63
C GLY A 255 41.52 11.69 7.62
N ASN A 256 42.49 12.59 7.58
CA ASN A 256 43.67 12.48 6.72
C ASN A 256 44.51 11.26 7.11
N ASP A 257 44.80 11.12 8.40
CA ASP A 257 45.56 10.00 8.96
C ASP A 257 44.88 8.64 8.64
N LEU A 258 43.54 8.57 8.78
CA LEU A 258 42.74 7.40 8.40
C LEU A 258 42.70 7.14 6.88
N SER A 259 42.71 8.20 6.04
CA SER A 259 42.71 8.06 4.59
C SER A 259 44.01 7.46 4.05
N ILE A 260 45.13 7.74 4.73
CA ILE A 260 46.45 7.16 4.45
C ILE A 260 46.50 5.71 4.97
N LEU A 261 46.06 5.48 6.22
CA LEU A 261 46.04 4.15 6.84
C LEU A 261 45.15 3.14 6.07
N HIS A 262 44.13 3.63 5.38
CA HIS A 262 43.14 2.83 4.66
C HIS A 262 42.95 3.28 3.20
N GLU A 263 44.05 3.55 2.49
CA GLU A 263 44.09 4.01 1.08
C GLU A 263 43.09 3.26 0.16
N THR A 264 43.04 1.93 0.25
CA THR A 264 42.15 1.11 -0.60
C THR A 264 40.67 1.31 -0.30
N ALA A 265 40.31 1.70 0.93
CA ALA A 265 38.94 2.07 1.30
C ALA A 265 38.63 3.50 0.82
N PHE A 266 39.57 4.44 0.99
CA PHE A 266 39.44 5.81 0.50
C PHE A 266 39.26 5.88 -1.03
N SER A 267 40.07 5.13 -1.80
CA SER A 267 39.93 4.99 -3.25
C SER A 267 38.56 4.41 -3.67
N ARG A 268 37.97 3.50 -2.87
CA ARG A 268 36.61 2.99 -3.10
C ARG A 268 35.55 4.06 -2.83
N ILE A 269 35.69 4.85 -1.76
CA ILE A 269 34.77 5.96 -1.44
C ILE A 269 34.82 7.04 -2.54
N GLN A 270 36.00 7.36 -3.07
CA GLN A 270 36.13 8.26 -4.23
C GLN A 270 35.39 7.73 -5.47
N LYS A 271 35.56 6.44 -5.80
CA LYS A 271 34.86 5.80 -6.94
C LYS A 271 33.35 5.76 -6.74
N LEU A 272 32.89 5.50 -5.51
CA LEU A 272 31.47 5.56 -5.13
C LEU A 272 30.90 6.98 -5.24
N PHE A 273 31.64 8.02 -4.83
CA PHE A 273 31.24 9.41 -5.04
C PHE A 273 31.07 9.75 -6.52
N TYR A 274 32.07 9.45 -7.38
CA TYR A 274 31.96 9.73 -8.82
C TYR A 274 30.80 8.96 -9.46
N PHE A 275 30.57 7.70 -9.09
CA PHE A 275 29.44 6.92 -9.57
C PHE A 275 28.09 7.48 -9.07
N GLY A 276 28.02 7.94 -7.81
CA GLY A 276 26.86 8.66 -7.27
C GLY A 276 26.58 9.99 -7.97
N VAL A 277 27.63 10.72 -8.40
CA VAL A 277 27.49 11.94 -9.22
C VAL A 277 26.95 11.61 -10.61
N VAL A 278 27.44 10.55 -11.27
CA VAL A 278 26.89 10.08 -12.55
C VAL A 278 25.42 9.67 -12.40
N ILE A 279 25.07 8.96 -11.33
CA ILE A 279 23.68 8.62 -11.00
C ILE A 279 22.83 9.88 -10.76
N LEU A 280 23.34 10.90 -10.07
CA LEU A 280 22.61 12.15 -9.83
C LEU A 280 22.37 12.93 -11.13
N ILE A 281 23.39 13.04 -12.00
CA ILE A 281 23.28 13.69 -13.31
C ILE A 281 22.30 12.92 -14.20
N SER A 282 22.41 11.59 -14.26
CA SER A 282 21.46 10.74 -14.97
C SER A 282 20.02 10.94 -14.47
N ASN A 283 19.78 10.92 -13.15
CA ASN A 283 18.45 11.19 -12.58
C ASN A 283 17.97 12.64 -12.78
N TYR A 284 18.85 13.60 -13.05
CA TYR A 284 18.47 14.97 -13.44
C TYR A 284 18.04 15.02 -14.91
N LEU A 285 18.85 14.47 -15.82
CA LEU A 285 18.56 14.37 -17.24
C LEU A 285 17.28 13.57 -17.50
N GLU A 286 17.12 12.42 -16.84
CA GLU A 286 15.93 11.57 -16.93
C GLU A 286 14.65 12.33 -16.54
N ARG A 287 14.68 13.07 -15.43
CA ARG A 287 13.54 13.90 -15.01
C ARG A 287 13.24 15.02 -16.01
N GLY A 288 14.28 15.64 -16.57
CA GLY A 288 14.12 16.67 -17.60
C GLY A 288 13.47 16.11 -18.87
N VAL A 289 14.07 15.06 -19.45
CA VAL A 289 13.60 14.41 -20.68
C VAL A 289 12.20 13.82 -20.52
N GLN A 290 11.92 13.04 -19.47
CA GLN A 290 10.57 12.49 -19.23
C GLN A 290 9.48 13.57 -19.10
N ASN A 291 9.85 14.77 -18.64
CA ASN A 291 8.93 15.91 -18.48
C ASN A 291 9.09 16.96 -19.59
N ASN A 292 9.75 16.59 -20.70
CA ASN A 292 9.92 17.41 -21.91
C ASN A 292 10.61 18.77 -21.66
N TRP A 293 11.37 18.88 -20.57
CA TRP A 293 11.97 20.12 -20.04
C TRP A 293 10.97 21.27 -19.78
N VAL A 294 9.68 20.96 -19.68
CA VAL A 294 8.59 21.91 -19.41
C VAL A 294 7.90 21.53 -18.11
N ASP A 295 7.60 22.51 -17.25
CA ASP A 295 6.82 22.29 -16.03
C ASP A 295 5.32 22.52 -16.24
N ASP A 296 4.52 21.83 -15.41
CA ASP A 296 3.07 21.97 -15.37
C ASP A 296 2.57 21.89 -13.93
N LYS A 297 1.37 22.44 -13.67
CA LYS A 297 0.82 22.59 -12.33
C LYS A 297 -0.59 22.01 -12.26
N TYR A 298 -0.74 20.97 -11.45
CA TYR A 298 -2.04 20.40 -11.08
C TYR A 298 -2.63 21.15 -9.89
N ASP A 299 -3.96 21.26 -9.87
CA ASP A 299 -4.74 21.81 -8.77
C ASP A 299 -5.75 20.74 -8.33
N TRP A 300 -5.31 19.82 -7.47
CA TRP A 300 -5.98 18.55 -7.17
C TRP A 300 -7.44 18.64 -6.71
N GLN A 301 -7.95 19.82 -6.35
CA GLN A 301 -9.37 20.09 -6.07
C GLN A 301 -10.23 20.37 -7.32
N LYS A 302 -9.60 20.42 -8.51
CA LYS A 302 -10.22 20.63 -9.83
C LYS A 302 -9.88 19.52 -10.82
N GLU A 303 -8.93 18.66 -10.48
CA GLU A 303 -8.57 17.51 -11.31
C GLU A 303 -9.66 16.45 -11.24
N ILE A 304 -10.01 15.88 -12.41
CA ILE A 304 -10.98 14.78 -12.52
C ILE A 304 -10.21 13.54 -12.96
N VAL A 305 -10.10 12.56 -12.06
CA VAL A 305 -9.35 11.32 -12.28
C VAL A 305 -10.28 10.21 -12.73
N LEU A 306 -10.28 9.90 -14.02
CA LEU A 306 -10.99 8.74 -14.56
C LEU A 306 -10.11 7.49 -14.43
N ILE A 307 -10.65 6.40 -13.88
CA ILE A 307 -9.97 5.11 -13.72
C ILE A 307 -10.81 3.95 -14.24
N THR A 308 -10.19 3.11 -15.07
CA THR A 308 -10.79 1.85 -15.56
C THR A 308 -10.47 0.70 -14.61
N GLY A 309 -11.42 -0.22 -14.38
CA GLY A 309 -11.24 -1.33 -13.43
C GLY A 309 -11.18 -0.85 -11.97
N GLY A 310 -11.90 0.23 -11.65
CA GLY A 310 -11.85 0.90 -10.35
C GLY A 310 -12.85 0.39 -9.32
N ALA A 311 -13.68 -0.61 -9.62
CA ALA A 311 -14.68 -1.12 -8.68
C ALA A 311 -14.09 -1.99 -7.56
N GLY A 312 -12.84 -2.46 -7.70
CA GLY A 312 -12.16 -3.27 -6.69
C GLY A 312 -10.66 -3.50 -7.00
N GLY A 313 -9.99 -4.30 -6.17
CA GLY A 313 -8.56 -4.59 -6.31
C GLY A 313 -7.68 -3.33 -6.25
N ILE A 314 -6.59 -3.30 -7.02
CA ILE A 314 -5.66 -2.15 -7.09
C ILE A 314 -6.40 -0.88 -7.51
N GLY A 315 -7.30 -0.96 -8.50
CA GLY A 315 -8.09 0.17 -8.97
C GLY A 315 -8.98 0.75 -7.87
N GLY A 316 -9.75 -0.11 -7.18
CA GLY A 316 -10.59 0.30 -6.05
C GLY A 316 -9.80 0.95 -4.91
N GLN A 317 -8.60 0.46 -4.61
CA GLN A 317 -7.76 1.07 -3.57
C GLN A 317 -7.15 2.41 -4.02
N VAL A 318 -6.82 2.57 -5.31
CA VAL A 318 -6.48 3.88 -5.90
C VAL A 318 -7.65 4.86 -5.83
N VAL A 319 -8.89 4.41 -6.06
CA VAL A 319 -10.10 5.25 -5.90
C VAL A 319 -10.20 5.78 -4.48
N LYS A 320 -10.15 4.92 -3.45
CA LYS A 320 -10.22 5.36 -2.04
C LYS A 320 -9.15 6.38 -1.69
N LEU A 321 -7.88 6.07 -1.98
CA LEU A 321 -6.72 6.90 -1.63
C LEU A 321 -6.71 8.28 -2.33
N LEU A 322 -7.43 8.44 -3.45
CA LEU A 322 -7.68 9.73 -4.10
C LEU A 322 -8.93 10.42 -3.52
N ALA A 323 -10.01 9.67 -3.31
CA ALA A 323 -11.28 10.17 -2.78
C ALA A 323 -11.14 10.76 -1.37
N GLU A 324 -10.36 10.11 -0.50
CA GLU A 324 -9.94 10.59 0.83
C GLU A 324 -9.22 11.95 0.82
N LYS A 325 -8.71 12.38 -0.35
CA LYS A 325 -8.00 13.65 -0.53
C LYS A 325 -8.89 14.73 -1.16
N GLY A 326 -10.20 14.47 -1.25
CA GLY A 326 -11.20 15.36 -1.86
C GLY A 326 -11.05 15.51 -3.36
N ILE A 327 -10.35 14.59 -4.03
CA ILE A 327 -10.16 14.61 -5.49
C ILE A 327 -11.39 13.97 -6.14
N THR A 328 -11.87 14.54 -7.25
CA THR A 328 -13.00 13.97 -8.01
C THR A 328 -12.53 12.74 -8.78
N VAL A 329 -13.16 11.58 -8.53
CA VAL A 329 -12.80 10.30 -9.16
C VAL A 329 -13.98 9.78 -9.99
N VAL A 330 -13.72 9.39 -11.24
CA VAL A 330 -14.69 8.77 -12.14
C VAL A 330 -14.30 7.32 -12.36
N VAL A 331 -15.18 6.38 -12.03
CA VAL A 331 -14.89 4.93 -12.13
C VAL A 331 -15.62 4.34 -13.32
N LEU A 332 -14.86 3.70 -14.22
CA LEU A 332 -15.39 2.82 -15.26
C LEU A 332 -15.12 1.36 -14.90
N ASP A 333 -16.18 0.55 -14.79
CA ASP A 333 -16.06 -0.89 -14.55
C ASP A 333 -17.23 -1.67 -15.16
N VAL A 334 -17.12 -2.99 -15.26
CA VAL A 334 -18.21 -3.88 -15.70
C VAL A 334 -19.03 -4.43 -14.52
N ILE A 335 -18.46 -4.40 -13.30
CA ILE A 335 -19.13 -4.75 -12.04
C ILE A 335 -19.45 -3.49 -11.21
N PRO A 336 -20.48 -3.52 -10.34
CA PRO A 336 -20.69 -2.46 -9.34
C PRO A 336 -19.50 -2.34 -8.37
N MET A 337 -19.36 -1.16 -7.75
CA MET A 337 -18.38 -0.88 -6.70
C MET A 337 -18.45 -1.93 -5.57
N THR A 338 -17.33 -2.53 -5.19
CA THR A 338 -17.29 -3.56 -4.13
C THR A 338 -16.96 -2.97 -2.75
N PHE A 339 -17.21 -1.68 -2.55
CA PHE A 339 -16.96 -0.93 -1.31
C PHE A 339 -17.79 0.37 -1.31
N GLU A 340 -18.08 0.91 -0.13
CA GLU A 340 -18.77 2.20 0.01
C GLU A 340 -17.90 3.35 -0.50
N THR A 341 -18.54 4.39 -1.05
CA THR A 341 -17.85 5.50 -1.73
C THR A 341 -18.33 6.85 -1.21
N THR A 342 -17.44 7.85 -1.25
CA THR A 342 -17.75 9.24 -0.89
C THR A 342 -18.37 9.99 -2.07
N SER A 343 -19.03 11.12 -1.81
CA SER A 343 -19.80 11.89 -2.81
C SER A 343 -18.98 12.46 -3.98
N ASN A 344 -17.65 12.46 -3.89
CA ASN A 344 -16.71 12.83 -4.95
C ASN A 344 -16.27 11.64 -5.84
N VAL A 345 -16.92 10.48 -5.71
CA VAL A 345 -16.70 9.30 -6.57
C VAL A 345 -17.94 9.05 -7.44
N HIS A 346 -17.75 9.03 -8.76
CA HIS A 346 -18.82 8.87 -9.74
C HIS A 346 -18.62 7.56 -10.52
N TYR A 347 -19.48 6.56 -10.29
CA TYR A 347 -19.40 5.25 -10.94
C TYR A 347 -20.26 5.15 -12.20
N TYR A 348 -19.69 4.59 -13.27
CA TYR A 348 -20.38 4.27 -14.51
C TYR A 348 -20.07 2.84 -14.96
N LYS A 349 -21.14 2.04 -15.18
CA LYS A 349 -21.00 0.72 -15.79
C LYS A 349 -20.58 0.86 -17.27
N CYS A 350 -19.41 0.36 -17.63
CA CYS A 350 -18.84 0.53 -18.97
C CYS A 350 -17.97 -0.65 -19.40
N ASP A 351 -18.31 -1.27 -20.54
CA ASP A 351 -17.38 -2.13 -21.27
C ASP A 351 -16.37 -1.29 -22.06
N ILE A 352 -15.14 -1.19 -21.56
CA ILE A 352 -14.04 -0.45 -22.20
C ILE A 352 -13.50 -1.12 -23.48
N THR A 353 -14.02 -2.28 -23.88
CA THR A 353 -13.72 -2.93 -25.17
C THR A 353 -14.75 -2.58 -26.26
N SER A 354 -15.67 -1.66 -25.96
CA SER A 354 -16.72 -1.17 -26.87
C SER A 354 -16.61 0.35 -27.07
N PRO A 355 -16.13 0.84 -28.24
CA PRO A 355 -15.98 2.27 -28.50
C PRO A 355 -17.30 3.07 -28.42
N SER A 356 -18.43 2.49 -28.82
CA SER A 356 -19.75 3.15 -28.72
C SER A 356 -20.23 3.25 -27.28
N THR A 357 -19.96 2.24 -26.44
CA THR A 357 -20.22 2.29 -25.01
C THR A 357 -19.35 3.34 -24.32
N ILE A 358 -18.06 3.39 -24.65
CA ILE A 358 -17.13 4.44 -24.19
C ILE A 358 -17.67 5.84 -24.54
N ALA A 359 -17.98 6.12 -25.81
CA ALA A 359 -18.44 7.44 -26.24
C ALA A 359 -19.75 7.87 -25.54
N THR A 360 -20.68 6.93 -25.35
CA THR A 360 -21.96 7.16 -24.64
C THR A 360 -21.71 7.53 -23.17
N VAL A 361 -20.89 6.74 -22.47
CA VAL A 361 -20.56 6.96 -21.05
C VAL A 361 -19.70 8.22 -20.86
N ALA A 362 -18.75 8.49 -21.77
CA ALA A 362 -17.93 9.69 -21.77
C ALA A 362 -18.74 10.98 -21.98
N SER A 363 -19.78 10.93 -22.82
CA SER A 363 -20.73 12.04 -22.96
C SER A 363 -21.41 12.37 -21.62
N ARG A 364 -21.92 11.34 -20.93
CA ARG A 364 -22.51 11.47 -19.59
C ARG A 364 -21.54 12.00 -18.55
N ILE A 365 -20.31 11.49 -18.50
CA ILE A 365 -19.26 11.99 -17.59
C ILE A 365 -19.02 13.48 -17.82
N ARG A 366 -18.94 13.93 -19.08
CA ARG A 366 -18.72 15.34 -19.42
C ARG A 366 -19.87 16.26 -19.03
N SER A 367 -21.11 15.76 -19.00
CA SER A 367 -22.28 16.53 -18.53
C SER A 367 -22.53 16.47 -17.02
N GLU A 368 -22.20 15.34 -16.37
CA GLU A 368 -22.52 15.08 -14.96
C GLU A 368 -21.37 15.46 -14.00
N VAL A 369 -20.12 15.43 -14.48
CA VAL A 369 -18.90 15.62 -13.65
C VAL A 369 -17.94 16.64 -14.29
N GLY A 370 -17.74 16.56 -15.61
CA GLY A 370 -16.82 17.40 -16.37
C GLY A 370 -15.81 16.60 -17.20
N ASN A 371 -14.82 17.27 -17.77
CA ASN A 371 -13.80 16.62 -18.61
C ASN A 371 -12.67 16.02 -17.73
N PRO A 372 -12.39 14.71 -17.80
CA PRO A 372 -11.26 14.10 -17.10
C PRO A 372 -9.91 14.72 -17.48
N THR A 373 -9.14 15.13 -16.48
CA THR A 373 -7.76 15.63 -16.65
C THR A 373 -6.72 14.52 -16.42
N VAL A 374 -7.08 13.44 -15.73
CA VAL A 374 -6.24 12.24 -15.56
C VAL A 374 -6.99 11.01 -16.06
N LEU A 375 -6.36 10.22 -16.93
CA LEU A 375 -6.85 8.94 -17.44
C LEU A 375 -5.96 7.81 -16.88
N VAL A 376 -6.52 6.96 -16.02
CA VAL A 376 -5.85 5.79 -15.44
C VAL A 376 -6.37 4.52 -16.12
N ASN A 377 -5.60 4.05 -17.10
CA ASN A 377 -5.79 2.74 -17.73
C ASN A 377 -5.27 1.65 -16.78
N ASN A 378 -6.17 1.14 -15.93
CA ASN A 378 -5.87 0.16 -14.87
C ASN A 378 -6.54 -1.21 -15.07
N ALA A 379 -7.70 -1.26 -15.74
CA ALA A 379 -8.41 -2.51 -15.99
C ALA A 379 -7.52 -3.58 -16.63
N GLY A 380 -7.75 -4.85 -16.26
CA GLY A 380 -7.05 -5.95 -16.88
C GLY A 380 -7.53 -7.33 -16.47
N VAL A 381 -7.25 -8.30 -17.34
CA VAL A 381 -7.62 -9.71 -17.21
C VAL A 381 -6.42 -10.60 -17.53
N ALA A 382 -6.45 -11.83 -17.04
CA ALA A 382 -5.49 -12.89 -17.30
C ALA A 382 -6.24 -14.23 -17.42
N ARG A 383 -5.74 -15.15 -18.25
CA ARG A 383 -6.43 -16.41 -18.57
C ARG A 383 -5.68 -17.68 -18.15
N GLY A 384 -4.38 -17.59 -17.82
CA GLY A 384 -3.61 -18.67 -17.19
C GLY A 384 -3.38 -19.94 -18.03
N LYS A 385 -3.61 -19.87 -19.36
CA LYS A 385 -3.56 -21.01 -20.29
C LYS A 385 -2.26 -21.02 -21.09
N SER A 386 -1.82 -22.19 -21.56
CA SER A 386 -0.74 -22.25 -22.56
C SER A 386 -1.24 -21.77 -23.93
N ILE A 387 -0.32 -21.59 -24.88
CA ILE A 387 -0.67 -21.19 -26.26
C ILE A 387 -1.48 -22.28 -27.00
N LEU A 388 -1.45 -23.54 -26.55
CA LEU A 388 -2.20 -24.65 -27.15
C LEU A 388 -3.58 -24.85 -26.48
N ASP A 389 -3.72 -24.46 -25.21
CA ASP A 389 -4.97 -24.59 -24.45
C ASP A 389 -5.87 -23.32 -24.54
N SER A 390 -5.29 -22.21 -25.01
CA SER A 390 -5.99 -20.93 -25.20
C SER A 390 -6.89 -20.96 -26.44
N THR A 391 -8.16 -20.59 -26.27
CA THR A 391 -9.05 -20.34 -27.40
C THR A 391 -8.73 -19.00 -28.07
N GLU A 392 -9.21 -18.80 -29.30
CA GLU A 392 -9.14 -17.48 -29.96
C GLU A 392 -9.83 -16.40 -29.10
N LYS A 393 -10.97 -16.73 -28.46
CA LYS A 393 -11.70 -15.79 -27.59
C LYS A 393 -10.90 -15.43 -26.34
N ASP A 394 -10.19 -16.38 -25.71
CA ASP A 394 -9.29 -16.09 -24.56
C ASP A 394 -8.24 -15.03 -24.96
N ILE A 395 -7.55 -15.27 -26.08
CA ILE A 395 -6.47 -14.40 -26.58
C ILE A 395 -7.02 -13.02 -26.95
N ARG A 396 -8.13 -12.97 -27.70
CA ARG A 396 -8.80 -11.71 -28.06
C ARG A 396 -9.20 -10.93 -26.81
N PHE A 397 -9.84 -11.57 -25.83
CA PHE A 397 -10.30 -10.89 -24.62
C PHE A 397 -9.15 -10.28 -23.81
N THR A 398 -8.04 -11.02 -23.66
CA THR A 398 -6.83 -10.51 -23.01
C THR A 398 -6.28 -9.27 -23.73
N PHE A 399 -6.19 -9.25 -25.06
CA PHE A 399 -5.72 -8.07 -25.80
C PHE A 399 -6.73 -6.93 -25.85
N ASP A 400 -8.02 -7.23 -26.07
CA ASP A 400 -9.11 -6.25 -26.13
C ASP A 400 -9.16 -5.44 -24.82
N VAL A 401 -9.10 -6.10 -23.66
CA VAL A 401 -9.11 -5.43 -22.35
C VAL A 401 -7.75 -4.82 -22.00
N ASN A 402 -6.64 -5.56 -22.08
CA ASN A 402 -5.34 -5.08 -21.56
C ASN A 402 -4.59 -4.13 -22.50
N THR A 403 -5.01 -3.98 -23.76
CA THR A 403 -4.27 -3.25 -24.79
C THR A 403 -5.18 -2.38 -25.65
N VAL A 404 -6.17 -2.95 -26.34
CA VAL A 404 -6.95 -2.23 -27.35
C VAL A 404 -7.85 -1.18 -26.70
N SER A 405 -8.43 -1.48 -25.53
CA SER A 405 -9.16 -0.53 -24.70
C SER A 405 -8.39 0.78 -24.47
N HIS A 406 -7.07 0.72 -24.25
CA HIS A 406 -6.25 1.90 -23.99
C HIS A 406 -6.22 2.86 -25.19
N TYR A 407 -6.27 2.34 -26.42
CA TYR A 407 -6.38 3.17 -27.63
C TYR A 407 -7.76 3.82 -27.75
N PHE A 408 -8.83 3.14 -27.34
CA PHE A 408 -10.19 3.70 -27.34
C PHE A 408 -10.34 4.78 -26.25
N MET A 409 -9.91 4.47 -25.02
CA MET A 409 -9.87 5.41 -23.90
C MET A 409 -9.00 6.64 -24.22
N ALA A 410 -7.85 6.46 -24.88
CA ALA A 410 -7.03 7.59 -25.30
C ALA A 410 -7.72 8.44 -26.38
N LYS A 411 -8.33 7.82 -27.41
CA LYS A 411 -9.09 8.55 -28.44
C LYS A 411 -10.26 9.36 -27.87
N GLU A 412 -10.88 8.89 -26.81
CA GLU A 412 -12.02 9.57 -26.17
C GLU A 412 -11.59 10.74 -25.26
N PHE A 413 -10.55 10.57 -24.44
CA PHE A 413 -10.23 11.51 -23.36
C PHE A 413 -8.96 12.35 -23.57
N VAL A 414 -7.98 11.87 -24.35
CA VAL A 414 -6.73 12.63 -24.61
C VAL A 414 -6.92 13.88 -25.49
N PRO A 415 -7.89 13.98 -26.44
CA PRO A 415 -8.09 15.20 -27.22
C PRO A 415 -8.28 16.46 -26.37
N TYR A 416 -9.01 16.36 -25.25
CA TYR A 416 -9.18 17.48 -24.30
C TYR A 416 -7.86 17.84 -23.60
N MET A 417 -7.09 16.84 -23.16
CA MET A 417 -5.79 17.06 -22.51
C MET A 417 -4.78 17.73 -23.47
N VAL A 418 -4.82 17.35 -24.75
CA VAL A 418 -4.05 17.98 -25.84
C VAL A 418 -4.50 19.42 -26.06
N GLU A 419 -5.82 19.67 -26.19
CA GLU A 419 -6.39 21.00 -26.42
C GLU A 419 -6.01 21.99 -25.30
N LYS A 420 -6.02 21.54 -24.03
CA LYS A 420 -5.59 22.37 -22.89
C LYS A 420 -4.07 22.37 -22.67
N ASN A 421 -3.31 21.51 -23.37
CA ASN A 421 -1.90 21.21 -23.09
C ASN A 421 -1.68 21.00 -21.57
N HIS A 422 -2.49 20.14 -20.98
CA HIS A 422 -2.55 19.85 -19.55
C HIS A 422 -3.33 18.56 -19.31
N GLY A 423 -2.86 17.70 -18.40
CA GLY A 423 -3.49 16.42 -18.07
C GLY A 423 -2.48 15.29 -17.90
N MET A 424 -2.94 14.06 -17.69
CA MET A 424 -2.07 12.91 -17.42
C MET A 424 -2.67 11.59 -17.91
N ILE A 425 -1.86 10.74 -18.55
CA ILE A 425 -2.20 9.36 -18.89
C ILE A 425 -1.35 8.42 -18.03
N VAL A 426 -2.02 7.56 -17.26
CA VAL A 426 -1.41 6.51 -16.46
C VAL A 426 -1.71 5.15 -17.10
N THR A 427 -0.70 4.32 -17.29
CA THR A 427 -0.83 2.97 -17.86
C THR A 427 -0.33 1.92 -16.88
N VAL A 428 -1.22 1.07 -16.39
CA VAL A 428 -0.89 -0.04 -15.48
C VAL A 428 -0.52 -1.28 -16.31
N ALA A 429 0.78 -1.41 -16.56
CA ALA A 429 1.39 -2.56 -17.22
C ALA A 429 1.66 -3.68 -16.19
N SER A 430 2.78 -4.40 -16.31
CA SER A 430 3.28 -5.40 -15.35
C SER A 430 4.74 -5.70 -15.67
N ILE A 431 5.51 -6.26 -14.71
CA ILE A 431 6.86 -6.79 -15.02
C ILE A 431 6.84 -7.94 -16.05
N ALA A 432 5.68 -8.59 -16.23
CA ALA A 432 5.46 -9.58 -17.29
C ALA A 432 5.73 -9.01 -18.71
N ALA A 433 5.63 -7.68 -18.88
CA ALA A 433 6.01 -6.98 -20.13
C ALA A 433 7.50 -7.15 -20.51
N TYR A 434 8.35 -7.57 -19.57
CA TYR A 434 9.78 -7.85 -19.77
C TYR A 434 10.11 -9.34 -19.65
N LEU A 435 9.43 -10.04 -18.73
CA LEU A 435 9.60 -11.46 -18.44
C LEU A 435 8.29 -12.25 -18.75
N PRO A 436 8.08 -12.68 -20.01
CA PRO A 436 7.07 -13.67 -20.33
C PRO A 436 7.50 -15.06 -19.82
N VAL A 437 6.57 -15.77 -19.17
CA VAL A 437 6.74 -17.14 -18.66
C VAL A 437 5.60 -18.03 -19.20
N PRO A 438 5.73 -19.37 -19.15
CA PRO A 438 4.65 -20.28 -19.53
C PRO A 438 3.33 -19.95 -18.85
N ASN A 439 2.23 -20.21 -19.54
CA ASN A 439 0.85 -19.93 -19.11
C ASN A 439 0.54 -18.43 -18.82
N MET A 440 1.43 -17.51 -19.21
CA MET A 440 1.20 -16.06 -19.22
C MET A 440 1.44 -15.44 -20.61
N THR A 441 1.49 -16.22 -21.69
CA THR A 441 1.95 -15.75 -23.01
C THR A 441 1.07 -14.63 -23.58
N ASP A 442 -0.25 -14.75 -23.45
CA ASP A 442 -1.23 -13.73 -23.85
C ASP A 442 -1.12 -12.48 -22.95
N TYR A 443 -1.11 -12.68 -21.63
CA TYR A 443 -1.04 -11.62 -20.63
C TYR A 443 0.25 -10.80 -20.77
N ALA A 444 1.40 -11.46 -20.81
CA ALA A 444 2.71 -10.82 -20.95
C ALA A 444 2.84 -10.06 -22.27
N SER A 445 2.32 -10.63 -23.37
CA SER A 445 2.31 -9.95 -24.68
C SER A 445 1.39 -8.72 -24.68
N SER A 446 0.20 -8.81 -24.08
CA SER A 446 -0.72 -7.67 -23.96
C SER A 446 -0.17 -6.56 -23.06
N LYS A 447 0.48 -6.90 -21.94
CA LYS A 447 1.14 -5.91 -21.07
C LYS A 447 2.43 -5.33 -21.68
N ALA A 448 3.12 -6.06 -22.56
CA ALA A 448 4.19 -5.51 -23.41
C ALA A 448 3.66 -4.56 -24.50
N ALA A 449 2.52 -4.88 -25.11
CA ALA A 449 1.86 -3.99 -26.06
C ALA A 449 1.30 -2.72 -25.38
N ALA A 450 0.79 -2.82 -24.15
CA ALA A 450 0.39 -1.68 -23.33
C ALA A 450 1.56 -0.75 -22.96
N LEU A 451 2.74 -1.31 -22.69
CA LEU A 451 3.99 -0.55 -22.50
C LEU A 451 4.38 0.18 -23.80
N SER A 452 4.41 -0.51 -24.94
CA SER A 452 4.78 0.10 -26.22
C SER A 452 3.79 1.18 -26.67
N PHE A 453 2.49 1.00 -26.41
CA PHE A 453 1.46 2.03 -26.56
C PHE A 453 1.77 3.28 -25.72
N HIS A 454 2.20 3.10 -24.47
CA HIS A 454 2.55 4.20 -23.58
C HIS A 454 3.77 4.99 -24.08
N GLU A 455 4.81 4.28 -24.53
CA GLU A 455 6.02 4.86 -25.13
C GLU A 455 5.70 5.64 -26.41
N GLY A 456 4.88 5.06 -27.30
CA GLY A 456 4.41 5.71 -28.53
C GLY A 456 3.58 6.96 -28.29
N LEU A 457 2.54 6.87 -27.44
CA LEU A 457 1.68 8.01 -27.10
C LEU A 457 2.47 9.14 -26.43
N THR A 458 3.48 8.82 -25.60
CA THR A 458 4.37 9.83 -25.01
C THR A 458 5.12 10.61 -26.08
N ALA A 459 5.61 9.95 -27.13
CA ALA A 459 6.27 10.62 -28.26
C ALA A 459 5.28 11.44 -29.11
N GLU A 460 4.08 10.93 -29.37
CA GLU A 460 3.04 11.64 -30.13
C GLU A 460 2.56 12.92 -29.43
N LEU A 461 2.35 12.88 -28.11
CA LEU A 461 1.96 14.06 -27.31
C LEU A 461 2.89 15.25 -27.53
N VAL A 462 4.21 15.00 -27.56
CA VAL A 462 5.21 16.05 -27.81
C VAL A 462 5.29 16.40 -29.29
N THR A 463 5.49 15.42 -30.17
CA THR A 463 5.94 15.63 -31.55
C THR A 463 4.81 15.81 -32.56
N LYS A 464 3.62 15.25 -32.29
CA LYS A 464 2.47 15.25 -33.21
C LYS A 464 1.33 16.14 -32.72
N TYR A 465 1.13 16.21 -31.41
CA TYR A 465 0.03 16.94 -30.77
C TYR A 465 0.44 18.27 -30.12
N ASN A 466 1.74 18.59 -30.07
CA ASN A 466 2.29 19.83 -29.49
C ASN A 466 1.81 20.09 -28.04
N ALA A 467 1.67 19.02 -27.27
CA ALA A 467 1.15 19.01 -25.90
C ALA A 467 2.20 18.54 -24.86
N PRO A 468 3.41 19.16 -24.80
CA PRO A 468 4.53 18.65 -23.99
C PRO A 468 4.32 18.69 -22.47
N LYS A 469 3.24 19.32 -21.98
CA LYS A 469 2.88 19.30 -20.56
C LYS A 469 2.04 18.08 -20.16
N VAL A 470 1.32 17.46 -21.10
CA VAL A 470 0.51 16.27 -20.80
C VAL A 470 1.44 15.15 -20.34
N ARG A 471 1.23 14.67 -19.12
CA ARG A 471 2.16 13.76 -18.44
C ARG A 471 1.84 12.31 -18.73
N THR A 472 2.88 11.47 -18.72
CA THR A 472 2.73 10.03 -18.96
C THR A 472 3.43 9.24 -17.85
N ILE A 473 2.66 8.39 -17.16
CA ILE A 473 3.15 7.52 -16.07
C ILE A 473 2.85 6.07 -16.43
N VAL A 474 3.87 5.26 -16.66
CA VAL A 474 3.72 3.80 -16.75
C VAL A 474 4.09 3.15 -15.41
N ILE A 475 3.27 2.20 -14.99
CA ILE A 475 3.45 1.40 -13.78
C ILE A 475 3.71 -0.04 -14.21
N SER A 476 4.75 -0.67 -13.67
CA SER A 476 5.11 -2.06 -13.96
C SER A 476 5.32 -2.80 -12.65
N GLN A 477 4.20 -3.24 -12.06
CA GLN A 477 4.19 -4.00 -10.82
C GLN A 477 4.40 -5.51 -11.05
N GLY A 478 4.95 -6.16 -10.02
CA GLY A 478 5.08 -7.60 -9.89
C GLY A 478 3.78 -8.27 -9.45
N TYR A 479 3.90 -9.54 -9.04
CA TYR A 479 2.78 -10.25 -8.43
C TYR A 479 2.28 -9.48 -7.20
N THR A 480 0.98 -9.15 -7.23
CA THR A 480 0.29 -8.41 -6.18
C THR A 480 -0.86 -9.27 -5.67
N LYS A 481 -1.00 -9.45 -4.34
CA LYS A 481 -2.07 -10.26 -3.73
C LYS A 481 -3.44 -9.70 -4.14
N THR A 482 -4.05 -10.29 -5.15
CA THR A 482 -5.32 -9.85 -5.74
C THR A 482 -6.04 -11.08 -6.28
N ALA A 483 -7.37 -11.06 -6.29
CA ALA A 483 -8.16 -12.16 -6.81
C ALA A 483 -7.81 -12.52 -8.27
N LEU A 484 -7.30 -11.59 -9.07
CA LEU A 484 -6.82 -11.83 -10.45
C LEU A 484 -5.63 -12.80 -10.52
N PHE A 485 -4.81 -12.89 -9.47
CA PHE A 485 -3.62 -13.74 -9.41
C PHE A 485 -3.66 -14.73 -8.23
N GLU A 486 -4.86 -15.17 -7.84
CA GLU A 486 -5.02 -16.30 -6.94
C GLU A 486 -4.35 -17.56 -7.52
N GLY A 487 -3.75 -18.38 -6.65
CA GLY A 487 -2.99 -19.57 -7.04
C GLY A 487 -1.62 -19.32 -7.72
N TYR A 488 -1.20 -18.05 -7.90
CA TYR A 488 0.12 -17.71 -8.43
C TYR A 488 1.24 -18.10 -7.45
N LYS A 489 2.27 -18.80 -7.96
CA LYS A 489 3.43 -19.27 -7.18
C LYS A 489 4.63 -18.34 -7.36
N ASN A 490 5.06 -17.67 -6.28
CA ASN A 490 6.25 -16.82 -6.28
C ASN A 490 7.53 -17.64 -6.04
N ASP A 491 8.24 -17.96 -7.12
CA ASP A 491 9.51 -18.70 -7.09
C ASP A 491 10.75 -17.85 -6.72
N ALA A 492 10.61 -16.53 -6.50
CA ALA A 492 11.74 -15.63 -6.26
C ALA A 492 11.50 -14.55 -5.16
N PRO A 493 10.91 -14.88 -3.99
CA PRO A 493 10.34 -13.89 -3.05
C PRO A 493 11.35 -12.89 -2.44
N PHE A 494 12.66 -13.19 -2.45
CA PHE A 494 13.70 -12.25 -2.00
C PHE A 494 14.02 -11.14 -3.01
N LEU A 495 13.95 -11.46 -4.32
CA LEU A 495 14.29 -10.55 -5.42
C LEU A 495 13.05 -9.90 -6.06
N LEU A 496 11.96 -10.66 -6.13
CA LEU A 496 10.66 -10.26 -6.65
C LEU A 496 9.59 -10.57 -5.58
N PRO A 497 9.63 -9.93 -4.40
CA PRO A 497 8.62 -10.15 -3.37
C PRO A 497 7.21 -9.91 -3.89
N THR A 498 6.28 -10.71 -3.38
CA THR A 498 4.84 -10.47 -3.52
C THR A 498 4.51 -9.10 -2.91
N LEU A 499 3.69 -8.33 -3.61
CA LEU A 499 3.24 -7.00 -3.22
C LEU A 499 1.83 -7.06 -2.64
N GLU A 500 1.53 -6.13 -1.74
CA GLU A 500 0.17 -5.91 -1.22
C GLU A 500 -0.57 -4.87 -2.08
N VAL A 501 -1.90 -4.94 -2.08
CA VAL A 501 -2.76 -4.02 -2.88
C VAL A 501 -2.48 -2.57 -2.51
N ASP A 502 -2.40 -2.29 -1.20
CA ASP A 502 -2.13 -0.96 -0.65
C ASP A 502 -0.76 -0.42 -1.09
N THR A 503 0.30 -1.22 -0.96
CA THR A 503 1.66 -0.81 -1.38
C THR A 503 1.71 -0.42 -2.86
N VAL A 504 0.94 -1.10 -3.73
CA VAL A 504 0.86 -0.74 -5.15
C VAL A 504 -0.03 0.49 -5.38
N ALA A 505 -1.18 0.58 -4.71
CA ALA A 505 -2.10 1.70 -4.84
C ALA A 505 -1.48 3.02 -4.31
N GLU A 506 -0.82 2.99 -3.15
CA GLU A 506 0.01 4.08 -2.64
C GLU A 506 1.06 4.53 -3.66
N ALA A 507 1.77 3.58 -4.28
CA ALA A 507 2.81 3.88 -5.24
C ALA A 507 2.25 4.55 -6.51
N ILE A 508 1.07 4.13 -6.98
CA ILE A 508 0.34 4.75 -8.10
C ILE A 508 -0.13 6.17 -7.71
N VAL A 509 -0.79 6.34 -6.57
CA VAL A 509 -1.30 7.65 -6.12
C VAL A 509 -0.15 8.63 -5.86
N LYS A 510 0.94 8.19 -5.22
CA LYS A 510 2.16 8.98 -5.00
C LYS A 510 2.88 9.35 -6.30
N LYS A 511 2.70 8.58 -7.37
CA LYS A 511 3.16 8.91 -8.73
C LYS A 511 2.27 9.98 -9.37
N ILE A 512 0.95 9.79 -9.34
CA ILE A 512 -0.04 10.75 -9.86
C ILE A 512 0.11 12.12 -9.19
N LEU A 513 0.03 12.17 -7.86
CA LEU A 513 0.06 13.40 -7.06
C LEU A 513 1.36 14.21 -7.20
N LYS A 514 2.42 13.60 -7.78
CA LYS A 514 3.67 14.30 -8.09
C LYS A 514 3.56 15.24 -9.28
N GLY A 515 2.56 15.09 -10.15
CA GLY A 515 2.35 15.94 -11.33
C GLY A 515 3.48 15.86 -12.36
N LYS A 516 4.16 14.71 -12.45
CA LYS A 516 5.36 14.49 -13.30
C LYS A 516 5.24 13.16 -14.02
N SER A 517 5.68 13.12 -15.27
CA SER A 517 5.83 11.88 -16.03
C SER A 517 6.86 10.94 -15.37
N GLY A 518 6.80 9.66 -15.73
CA GLY A 518 7.91 8.72 -15.54
C GLY A 518 7.53 7.33 -15.01
N HIS A 519 8.35 6.35 -15.38
CA HIS A 519 8.16 4.92 -15.06
C HIS A 519 8.25 4.59 -13.56
N GLY A 520 7.31 3.81 -13.04
CA GLY A 520 7.38 3.18 -11.72
C GLY A 520 7.46 1.66 -11.83
N ILE A 521 8.55 1.05 -11.38
CA ILE A 521 8.74 -0.41 -11.34
C ILE A 521 8.72 -0.85 -9.88
N TYR A 522 7.91 -1.87 -9.57
CA TYR A 522 7.68 -2.37 -8.22
C TYR A 522 7.63 -3.90 -8.25
N PRO A 523 8.35 -4.66 -7.40
CA PRO A 523 9.44 -4.20 -6.52
C PRO A 523 10.58 -3.55 -7.32
N GLY A 524 11.34 -2.67 -6.68
CA GLY A 524 12.38 -1.85 -7.30
C GLY A 524 13.50 -2.67 -7.94
N PHE A 525 13.84 -3.84 -7.39
CA PHE A 525 14.81 -4.77 -7.99
C PHE A 525 14.36 -5.30 -9.36
N ALA A 526 13.06 -5.32 -9.67
CA ALA A 526 12.54 -5.76 -10.96
C ALA A 526 12.97 -4.87 -12.14
N VAL A 527 13.60 -3.71 -11.89
CA VAL A 527 14.33 -2.93 -12.91
C VAL A 527 15.42 -3.76 -13.61
N THR A 528 15.94 -4.81 -12.96
CA THR A 528 16.88 -5.76 -13.59
C THR A 528 16.26 -6.55 -14.75
N LEU A 529 14.93 -6.72 -14.77
CA LEU A 529 14.23 -7.45 -15.84
C LEU A 529 14.15 -6.68 -17.15
N THR A 530 14.23 -5.34 -17.15
CA THR A 530 14.22 -4.55 -18.39
C THR A 530 15.45 -4.87 -19.25
N TRP A 531 16.60 -5.10 -18.59
CA TRP A 531 17.86 -5.52 -19.20
C TRP A 531 17.84 -6.95 -19.76
N LEU A 532 16.84 -7.79 -19.42
CA LEU A 532 16.78 -9.19 -19.86
C LEU A 532 16.83 -9.30 -21.39
N ARG A 533 16.21 -8.38 -22.13
CA ARG A 533 16.25 -8.35 -23.60
C ARG A 533 17.64 -8.11 -24.19
N ALA A 534 18.55 -7.50 -23.44
CA ALA A 534 19.95 -7.25 -23.83
C ALA A 534 20.93 -8.35 -23.38
N MET A 535 20.48 -9.33 -22.59
CA MET A 535 21.33 -10.44 -22.12
C MET A 535 21.51 -11.51 -23.21
N PRO A 536 22.58 -12.33 -23.16
CA PRO A 536 22.78 -13.46 -24.07
C PRO A 536 21.58 -14.43 -24.08
N GLY A 537 21.25 -14.99 -25.25
CA GLY A 537 20.07 -15.83 -25.44
C GLY A 537 19.97 -17.04 -24.51
N TRP A 538 21.10 -17.66 -24.13
CA TRP A 538 21.12 -18.77 -23.16
C TRP A 538 20.58 -18.35 -21.78
N TYR A 539 20.87 -17.11 -21.35
CA TYR A 539 20.39 -16.57 -20.09
C TYR A 539 18.90 -16.22 -20.21
N GLN A 540 18.51 -15.53 -21.29
CA GLN A 540 17.11 -15.20 -21.55
C GLN A 540 16.20 -16.43 -21.52
N ASN A 541 16.61 -17.48 -22.24
CA ASN A 541 15.83 -18.72 -22.34
C ASN A 541 15.77 -19.47 -21.01
N ARG A 542 16.89 -19.53 -20.26
CA ARG A 542 16.91 -20.13 -18.91
C ARG A 542 15.99 -19.40 -17.93
N VAL A 543 15.98 -18.06 -17.94
CA VAL A 543 15.11 -17.27 -17.03
C VAL A 543 13.64 -17.45 -17.38
N ARG A 544 13.26 -17.42 -18.66
CA ARG A 544 11.86 -17.62 -19.10
C ARG A 544 11.36 -19.05 -18.83
N ALA A 545 12.16 -20.06 -19.18
CA ALA A 545 11.83 -21.47 -18.92
C ALA A 545 11.84 -21.82 -17.43
N GLY A 546 12.62 -21.12 -16.60
CA GLY A 546 12.61 -21.29 -15.14
C GLY A 546 11.25 -21.01 -14.51
N GLY A 547 10.47 -20.07 -15.06
CA GLY A 547 9.15 -19.68 -14.54
C GLY A 547 7.99 -20.63 -14.87
N HIS A 548 8.24 -21.87 -15.30
CA HIS A 548 7.17 -22.80 -15.71
C HIS A 548 6.18 -23.18 -14.59
N ASN A 549 6.61 -23.15 -13.32
CA ASN A 549 5.76 -23.49 -12.17
C ASN A 549 4.96 -22.30 -11.60
N VAL A 550 5.12 -21.10 -12.15
CA VAL A 550 4.56 -19.86 -11.59
C VAL A 550 3.03 -19.81 -11.67
N MET A 551 2.44 -20.45 -12.69
CA MET A 551 1.01 -20.41 -12.99
C MET A 551 0.32 -21.79 -12.92
N THR A 552 1.00 -22.86 -12.52
CA THR A 552 0.44 -24.23 -12.60
C THR A 552 -0.79 -24.44 -11.72
N ASN A 553 -0.91 -23.66 -10.66
CA ASN A 553 -2.00 -23.74 -9.69
C ASN A 553 -2.92 -22.50 -9.75
N TRP A 554 -2.75 -21.63 -10.76
CA TRP A 554 -3.49 -20.37 -10.84
C TRP A 554 -4.98 -20.61 -11.10
N ASN A 555 -5.82 -19.96 -10.30
CA ASN A 555 -7.28 -20.05 -10.31
C ASN A 555 -7.95 -18.66 -10.31
N GLY A 556 -7.21 -17.63 -10.74
CA GLY A 556 -7.58 -16.22 -10.57
C GLY A 556 -8.94 -15.82 -11.16
N ARG A 557 -9.63 -14.94 -10.43
CA ARG A 557 -11.01 -14.45 -10.66
C ARG A 557 -11.29 -14.11 -12.11
N GLN A 558 -12.20 -14.85 -12.72
CA GLN A 558 -12.82 -14.52 -13.99
C GLN A 558 -14.15 -13.81 -13.74
N VAL A 559 -14.22 -12.53 -14.14
CA VAL A 559 -15.40 -11.67 -13.92
C VAL A 559 -16.49 -11.90 -14.98
N LEU A 560 -16.09 -12.34 -16.18
CA LEU A 560 -16.98 -12.61 -17.30
C LEU A 560 -16.67 -13.99 -17.88
N ASP A 561 -17.74 -14.71 -18.23
CA ASP A 561 -17.66 -15.83 -19.17
C ASP A 561 -17.35 -15.25 -20.57
N VAL A 562 -16.20 -15.66 -21.12
CA VAL A 562 -15.67 -15.12 -22.38
C VAL A 562 -16.40 -15.66 -23.59
N ASP A 563 -16.94 -16.89 -23.52
CA ASP A 563 -17.73 -17.45 -24.60
C ASP A 563 -19.05 -16.72 -24.73
N ARG A 564 -19.75 -16.53 -23.61
CA ARG A 564 -20.99 -15.76 -23.48
C ARG A 564 -20.80 -14.28 -23.83
N PHE A 565 -19.72 -13.64 -23.37
CA PHE A 565 -19.43 -12.23 -23.65
C PHE A 565 -19.35 -11.93 -25.15
N TYR A 566 -18.65 -12.77 -25.92
CA TYR A 566 -18.61 -12.60 -27.38
C TYR A 566 -19.93 -13.03 -28.05
N GLU A 567 -20.67 -14.00 -27.52
CA GLU A 567 -22.03 -14.31 -28.02
C GLU A 567 -23.00 -13.13 -27.86
N GLU A 568 -23.02 -12.48 -26.70
CA GLU A 568 -23.87 -11.31 -26.45
C GLU A 568 -23.48 -10.16 -27.42
N LYS A 569 -22.18 -9.94 -27.65
CA LYS A 569 -21.70 -8.97 -28.66
C LYS A 569 -22.11 -9.30 -30.10
N GLU A 570 -22.05 -10.56 -30.53
CA GLU A 570 -22.49 -10.92 -31.89
C GLU A 570 -24.02 -10.85 -32.04
N ARG A 571 -24.79 -11.16 -30.98
CA ARG A 571 -26.25 -10.97 -30.95
C ARG A 571 -26.61 -9.49 -31.12
N ASP A 572 -25.91 -8.58 -30.43
CA ASP A 572 -26.20 -7.14 -30.52
C ASP A 572 -25.73 -6.52 -31.85
N LYS A 573 -24.60 -6.98 -32.42
CA LYS A 573 -24.24 -6.68 -33.83
C LYS A 573 -25.31 -7.18 -34.81
N GLY A 574 -25.95 -8.31 -34.53
CA GLY A 574 -27.06 -8.85 -35.30
C GLY A 574 -28.30 -7.94 -35.26
N LYS A 575 -28.70 -7.47 -34.07
CA LYS A 575 -29.80 -6.50 -33.89
C LYS A 575 -29.52 -5.20 -34.64
N GLY A 576 -28.29 -4.70 -34.60
CA GLY A 576 -27.87 -3.45 -35.26
C GLY A 576 -27.98 -3.42 -36.79
N LYS A 577 -28.43 -4.49 -37.45
CA LYS A 577 -28.77 -4.52 -38.88
C LYS A 577 -30.28 -4.47 -39.18
N GLY A 578 -31.14 -4.32 -38.17
CA GLY A 578 -32.58 -4.30 -38.35
C GLY A 578 -33.30 -3.33 -37.42
N LYS A 579 -33.78 -2.23 -38.02
CA LYS A 579 -34.60 -1.14 -37.45
C LYS A 579 -33.87 -0.05 -36.65
N GLU A 580 -34.00 1.14 -37.20
CA GLU A 580 -34.19 2.42 -36.52
C GLU A 580 -35.52 2.36 -35.72
N ILE A 581 -35.47 2.59 -34.39
CA ILE A 581 -36.63 2.82 -33.50
C ILE A 581 -36.19 3.83 -32.43
N ASP A 582 -37.14 4.67 -32.01
CA ASP A 582 -37.03 5.75 -31.03
C ASP A 582 -36.80 5.28 -29.57
N ALA A 583 -36.87 6.24 -28.64
CA ALA A 583 -36.64 6.05 -27.21
C ALA A 583 -37.74 5.23 -26.49
N GLU A 584 -37.46 4.92 -25.21
CA GLU A 584 -38.34 4.27 -24.23
C GLU A 584 -38.72 2.80 -24.51
N SER A 585 -37.95 1.88 -23.92
CA SER A 585 -38.55 0.74 -23.21
C SER A 585 -37.63 0.26 -22.08
N GLU A 586 -38.20 -0.02 -20.91
CA GLU A 586 -37.53 -0.72 -19.82
C GLU A 586 -37.46 -2.22 -20.13
N SER A 587 -36.35 -2.89 -19.79
CA SER A 587 -36.28 -4.36 -19.86
C SER A 587 -35.57 -4.97 -18.65
N THR A 588 -36.31 -5.01 -17.55
CA THR A 588 -36.07 -5.77 -16.32
C THR A 588 -35.55 -7.19 -16.55
N VAL A 589 -34.45 -7.56 -15.88
CA VAL A 589 -34.28 -8.91 -15.31
C VAL A 589 -33.56 -8.81 -13.96
N LEU A 590 -34.20 -9.32 -12.91
CA LEU A 590 -33.59 -9.59 -11.60
C LEU A 590 -33.04 -11.01 -11.58
N VAL A 591 -31.80 -11.20 -11.11
CA VAL A 591 -31.39 -12.42 -10.39
C VAL A 591 -30.36 -12.02 -9.32
N ASN A 592 -30.53 -12.50 -8.10
CA ASN A 592 -29.56 -12.32 -7.02
C ASN A 592 -28.37 -13.28 -7.18
N LEU A 593 -27.17 -12.80 -6.84
CA LEU A 593 -26.22 -13.49 -5.96
C LEU A 593 -25.16 -12.48 -5.46
#